data_AF-A0A242CFV8-F1
#
_entry.id   AF-A0A242CFV8-F1
#
_cell.length_a   1.000
_cell.length_b   1.000
_cell.length_c   1.000
_cell.angle_alpha   90.00
_cell.angle_beta   90.00
_cell.angle_gamma   90.00
#
_symmetry.space_group_name_H-M   'P 1'
#
loop_
_entity.id
_entity.type
_entity.pdbx_description
1 polymer ?
#
loop_
_entity_poly.entity_id
_entity_poly.type
_entity_poly.pdbx_seq_one_letter_code
_entity_poly.pdbx_strand_id
1 'polypeptide(L)'
;MSDADFDTISAIALENPKEIGIMIASTPTGRRGMFYKTCVELKFNQDQQVIPKYTPEGYIYNPKTYDRETAEGWKEFYFPTMVNPNWSESMESELKKQFSAVAYEHEVLAEFGSEMIGVFDKDMIDEAASSSYRLSQTPLDRNGLVAIGVDWDKYGAATNIVVVEYDPYDKRRPRPEMGEIDNGFGRFKVINRLEVSKGEMHYDKAVKLIQALDEQYRPFAIYCDRGAGEYQIELLREKLGDKVKGVHLGSYYNVKDPVTRITERKPIKPFIVNHTKILLERGQLRIPSIETEDTIRRQMTNYQVVRLSSKTQEPVFSSTDEHSLDAMMFALFAFLENYPDLVNTIHKIKKATITRAIPSSMPTTLDGLRQAASARIKGESDWDEPGKPPLQKVKVGHTKSTSAQMGSNWGDRSRLAKRRAPIKRKSW
;
A
#
# COMPACT_ATOMS: atom_id res chain seq x y z
N MET A 1 17.79 -1.27 -13.65
CA MET A 1 17.93 -2.70 -13.91
C MET A 1 17.10 -3.41 -12.86
N SER A 2 16.08 -4.12 -13.30
CA SER A 2 15.22 -4.92 -12.43
C SER A 2 15.93 -6.22 -12.03
N ASP A 3 15.46 -6.90 -10.99
CA ASP A 3 16.01 -8.20 -10.61
C ASP A 3 15.86 -9.25 -11.76
N ALA A 4 14.83 -9.12 -12.60
CA ALA A 4 14.63 -9.99 -13.76
C ALA A 4 15.68 -9.80 -14.87
N ASP A 5 16.23 -8.59 -15.01
CA ASP A 5 17.33 -8.32 -15.94
C ASP A 5 18.61 -9.02 -15.49
N PHE A 6 18.84 -9.12 -14.18
CA PHE A 6 19.97 -9.84 -13.60
C PHE A 6 19.93 -11.34 -13.92
N ASP A 7 18.76 -11.97 -13.80
CA ASP A 7 18.58 -13.39 -14.13
C ASP A 7 18.85 -13.65 -15.62
N THR A 8 18.37 -12.76 -16.48
CA THR A 8 18.57 -12.86 -17.94
C THR A 8 20.04 -12.71 -18.32
N ILE A 9 20.72 -11.70 -17.77
CA ILE A 9 22.16 -11.47 -18.01
C ILE A 9 23.00 -12.62 -17.45
N SER A 10 22.61 -13.15 -16.30
CA SER A 10 23.28 -14.32 -15.69
C SER A 10 23.13 -15.57 -16.54
N ALA A 11 21.96 -15.80 -17.14
CA ALA A 11 21.74 -16.92 -18.05
C ALA A 11 22.65 -16.83 -19.30
N ILE A 12 22.84 -15.63 -19.86
CA ILE A 12 23.75 -15.41 -21.01
C ILE A 12 25.20 -15.68 -20.62
N ALA A 13 25.63 -15.24 -19.43
CA ALA A 13 26.99 -15.49 -18.97
C ALA A 13 27.28 -17.00 -18.75
N LEU A 14 26.26 -17.78 -18.40
CA LEU A 14 26.35 -19.23 -18.22
C LEU A 14 26.46 -20.01 -19.55
N GLU A 15 26.19 -19.39 -20.70
CA GLU A 15 26.34 -20.07 -22.01
C GLU A 15 27.80 -20.39 -22.33
N ASN A 16 28.73 -19.51 -21.94
CA ASN A 16 30.16 -19.74 -22.06
C ASN A 16 30.92 -19.07 -20.90
N PRO A 17 30.95 -19.69 -19.71
CA PRO A 17 31.51 -19.09 -18.50
C PRO A 17 33.03 -18.84 -18.59
N LYS A 18 33.72 -19.51 -19.52
CA LYS A 18 35.16 -19.32 -19.74
C LYS A 18 35.48 -18.03 -20.49
N GLU A 19 34.58 -17.55 -21.36
CA GLU A 19 34.82 -16.38 -22.21
C GLU A 19 33.92 -15.19 -21.86
N ILE A 20 32.70 -15.45 -21.39
CA ILE A 20 31.71 -14.44 -21.00
C ILE A 20 31.77 -14.22 -19.48
N GLY A 21 31.76 -12.96 -19.05
CA GLY A 21 31.78 -12.57 -17.64
C GLY A 21 30.89 -11.37 -17.40
N ILE A 22 30.48 -11.17 -16.15
CA ILE A 22 29.61 -10.06 -15.76
C ILE A 22 30.41 -9.07 -14.93
N MET A 23 30.33 -7.79 -15.27
CA MET A 23 30.84 -6.70 -14.45
C MET A 23 29.67 -5.85 -13.99
N ILE A 24 29.53 -5.71 -12.68
CA ILE A 24 28.49 -4.89 -12.04
C ILE A 24 29.15 -3.83 -11.17
N ALA A 25 28.62 -2.61 -11.23
CA ALA A 25 29.03 -1.49 -10.40
C ALA A 25 27.79 -0.73 -9.95
N SER A 26 27.71 -0.39 -8.66
CA SER A 26 26.62 0.40 -8.10
C SER A 26 27.06 1.04 -6.79
N THR A 27 26.38 2.11 -6.37
CA THR A 27 26.46 2.59 -4.99
C THR A 27 25.54 1.72 -4.12
N PRO A 28 25.98 1.31 -2.92
CA PRO A 28 25.20 0.44 -2.06
C PRO A 28 23.90 1.13 -1.62
N THR A 29 22.79 0.75 -2.23
CA THR A 29 21.46 1.31 -1.95
C THR A 29 20.63 0.30 -1.16
N GLY A 30 20.78 0.35 0.17
CA GLY A 30 20.04 -0.54 1.08
C GLY A 30 20.42 -2.02 1.00
N ARG A 31 19.68 -2.88 1.73
CA ARG A 31 20.00 -4.31 1.91
C ARG A 31 19.08 -5.23 1.10
N ARG A 32 18.50 -4.72 0.00
CA ARG A 32 17.54 -5.46 -0.83
C ARG A 32 17.84 -5.27 -2.32
N GLY A 33 17.60 -6.33 -3.09
CA GLY A 33 17.79 -6.39 -4.55
C GLY A 33 18.87 -7.38 -4.97
N MET A 34 18.86 -7.80 -6.23
CA MET A 34 19.78 -8.83 -6.73
C MET A 34 21.24 -8.36 -6.69
N PHE A 35 21.53 -7.06 -6.79
CA PHE A 35 22.89 -6.52 -6.60
C PHE A 35 23.40 -6.75 -5.17
N TYR A 36 22.62 -6.41 -4.13
CA TYR A 36 22.97 -6.68 -2.73
C TYR A 36 23.15 -8.19 -2.49
N LYS A 37 22.20 -9.01 -2.96
CA LYS A 37 22.29 -10.48 -2.83
C LYS A 37 23.52 -11.04 -3.56
N THR A 38 23.86 -10.48 -4.72
CA THR A 38 25.05 -10.89 -5.47
C THR A 38 26.33 -10.53 -4.72
N CYS A 39 26.39 -9.35 -4.11
CA CYS A 39 27.55 -8.92 -3.34
C CYS A 39 27.68 -9.64 -1.97
N VAL A 40 26.57 -10.01 -1.33
CA VAL A 40 26.58 -10.47 0.09
C VAL A 40 26.20 -11.93 0.27
N GLU A 41 25.26 -12.46 -0.52
CA GLU A 41 24.65 -13.80 -0.33
C GLU A 41 25.16 -14.84 -1.34
N LEU A 42 25.45 -14.46 -2.59
CA LEU A 42 26.04 -15.33 -3.62
C LEU A 42 27.54 -15.51 -3.41
N LYS A 43 27.93 -16.00 -2.23
CA LYS A 43 29.30 -16.35 -1.88
C LYS A 43 29.73 -17.64 -2.59
N PHE A 44 30.17 -17.51 -3.83
CA PHE A 44 31.00 -18.52 -4.48
C PHE A 44 32.46 -18.30 -4.05
N ASN A 45 33.11 -19.38 -3.61
CA ASN A 45 34.38 -19.36 -2.89
C ASN A 45 35.52 -18.66 -3.67
N GLN A 46 35.78 -17.39 -3.32
CA GLN A 46 37.08 -16.80 -2.98
C GLN A 46 36.91 -15.27 -2.83
N ASP A 47 36.40 -14.84 -1.68
CA ASP A 47 36.23 -13.42 -1.30
C ASP A 47 37.62 -12.74 -1.12
N GLN A 48 38.35 -12.42 -2.20
CA GLN A 48 39.42 -11.44 -2.12
C GLN A 48 38.83 -10.05 -2.37
N GLN A 49 38.36 -9.41 -1.30
CA GLN A 49 38.08 -7.98 -1.33
C GLN A 49 39.39 -7.24 -1.67
N VAL A 50 39.46 -6.61 -2.83
CA VAL A 50 40.65 -5.84 -3.22
C VAL A 50 40.56 -4.45 -2.61
N ILE A 51 41.16 -4.31 -1.43
CA ILE A 51 41.34 -3.01 -0.79
C ILE A 51 42.58 -2.34 -1.41
N PRO A 52 42.46 -1.12 -1.95
CA PRO A 52 43.62 -0.39 -2.46
C PRO A 52 44.64 -0.16 -1.36
N LYS A 53 45.92 -0.34 -1.68
CA LYS A 53 47.02 -0.02 -0.77
C LYS A 53 47.53 1.38 -1.05
N TYR A 54 47.60 2.20 -0.01
CA TYR A 54 48.23 3.51 -0.11
C TYR A 54 49.75 3.35 -0.22
N THR A 55 50.33 3.99 -1.22
CA THR A 55 51.78 4.09 -1.46
C THR A 55 52.17 5.55 -1.64
N PRO A 56 53.47 5.92 -1.55
CA PRO A 56 53.92 7.28 -1.80
C PRO A 56 53.51 7.85 -3.17
N GLU A 57 53.24 6.98 -4.15
CA GLU A 57 52.80 7.31 -5.51
C GLU A 57 51.26 7.37 -5.66
N GLY A 58 50.50 7.11 -4.59
CA GLY A 58 49.04 7.09 -4.57
C GLY A 58 48.46 5.71 -4.21
N TYR A 59 47.15 5.53 -4.42
CA TYR A 59 46.52 4.22 -4.23
C TYR A 59 46.86 3.29 -5.39
N ILE A 60 47.53 2.18 -5.09
CA ILE A 60 47.89 1.16 -6.09
C ILE A 60 46.94 -0.03 -5.97
N TYR A 61 46.38 -0.41 -7.11
CA TYR A 61 45.62 -1.64 -7.29
C TYR A 61 46.49 -2.71 -7.90
N ASN A 62 46.42 -3.93 -7.38
CA ASN A 62 46.99 -5.09 -8.07
C ASN A 62 45.87 -5.84 -8.82
N PRO A 63 45.64 -5.56 -10.12
CA PRO A 63 44.62 -6.26 -10.89
C PRO A 63 44.96 -7.74 -11.12
N LYS A 64 46.24 -8.15 -10.98
CA LYS A 64 46.75 -9.48 -11.35
C LYS A 64 46.41 -10.61 -10.39
N THR A 65 45.64 -10.35 -9.33
CA THR A 65 45.23 -11.42 -8.39
C THR A 65 43.95 -12.16 -8.83
N TYR A 66 43.31 -11.76 -9.93
CA TYR A 66 42.17 -12.52 -10.47
C TYR A 66 42.64 -13.47 -11.56
N ASP A 67 42.77 -14.73 -11.20
CA ASP A 67 42.98 -15.80 -12.16
C ASP A 67 41.62 -16.39 -12.55
N ARG A 68 41.17 -16.08 -13.77
CA ARG A 68 39.89 -16.51 -14.32
C ARG A 68 39.80 -18.04 -14.46
N GLU A 69 40.93 -18.73 -14.53
CA GLU A 69 40.95 -20.20 -14.65
C GLU A 69 40.75 -20.90 -13.30
N THR A 70 41.08 -20.23 -12.19
CA THR A 70 40.99 -20.82 -10.84
C THR A 70 39.94 -20.19 -9.94
N ALA A 71 39.40 -19.03 -10.30
CA ALA A 71 38.39 -18.32 -9.51
C ALA A 71 36.99 -18.86 -9.78
N GLU A 72 36.32 -19.37 -8.74
CA GLU A 72 34.90 -19.70 -8.75
C GLU A 72 34.11 -18.57 -8.09
N GLY A 73 33.49 -17.67 -8.88
CA GLY A 73 32.58 -16.66 -8.34
C GLY A 73 32.85 -15.21 -8.75
N TRP A 74 32.61 -14.29 -7.81
CA TRP A 74 32.70 -12.84 -8.01
C TRP A 74 33.97 -12.28 -7.39
N LYS A 75 34.56 -11.27 -8.06
CA LYS A 75 35.62 -10.44 -7.48
C LYS A 75 35.06 -9.08 -7.10
N GLU A 76 35.14 -8.74 -5.82
CA GLU A 76 34.67 -7.46 -5.29
C GLU A 76 35.79 -6.43 -5.24
N PHE A 77 35.48 -5.23 -5.71
CA PHE A 77 36.34 -4.06 -5.58
C PHE A 77 35.61 -2.98 -4.77
N TYR A 78 36.25 -2.55 -3.68
CA TYR A 78 35.67 -1.59 -2.74
C TYR A 78 36.32 -0.21 -2.92
N PHE A 79 35.50 0.79 -3.28
CA PHE A 79 35.96 2.14 -3.66
C PHE A 79 35.22 3.25 -2.88
N PRO A 80 35.47 3.42 -1.57
CA PRO A 80 34.98 4.58 -0.84
C PRO A 80 35.67 5.86 -1.36
N THR A 81 35.09 7.03 -1.12
CA THR A 81 35.62 8.31 -1.64
C THR A 81 37.05 8.60 -1.17
N MET A 82 37.45 8.06 -0.01
CA MET A 82 38.80 8.17 0.57
C MET A 82 39.91 7.59 -0.31
N VAL A 83 39.54 6.76 -1.27
CA VAL A 83 40.44 6.16 -2.26
C VAL A 83 40.80 7.13 -3.39
N ASN A 84 40.07 8.24 -3.51
CA ASN A 84 40.42 9.28 -4.46
C ASN A 84 41.85 9.79 -4.17
N PRO A 85 42.77 9.80 -5.15
CA PRO A 85 44.13 10.32 -4.96
C PRO A 85 44.18 11.78 -4.49
N ASN A 86 43.12 12.54 -4.75
CA ASN A 86 42.97 13.93 -4.36
C ASN A 86 42.19 14.11 -3.04
N TRP A 87 41.90 13.04 -2.32
CA TRP A 87 41.19 13.09 -1.04
C TRP A 87 41.92 14.01 -0.04
N SER A 88 41.15 14.87 0.63
CA SER A 88 41.68 15.77 1.66
C SER A 88 40.68 15.95 2.80
N GLU A 89 41.17 16.33 3.98
CA GLU A 89 40.31 16.61 5.15
C GLU A 89 39.32 17.75 4.88
N SER A 90 39.68 18.70 4.00
CA SER A 90 38.77 19.76 3.56
C SER A 90 37.58 19.20 2.78
N MET A 91 37.83 18.25 1.87
CA MET A 91 36.76 17.57 1.13
C MET A 91 35.89 16.73 2.07
N GLU A 92 36.48 16.06 3.06
CA GLU A 92 35.73 15.30 4.05
C GLU A 92 34.75 16.19 4.84
N SER A 93 35.24 17.36 5.29
CA SER A 93 34.42 18.34 6.02
C SER A 93 33.26 18.88 5.18
N GLU A 94 33.47 19.06 3.88
CA GLU A 94 32.45 19.51 2.94
C GLU A 94 31.41 18.41 2.68
N LEU A 95 31.84 17.19 2.40
CA LEU A 95 30.95 16.04 2.18
C LEU A 95 30.11 15.71 3.41
N LYS A 96 30.68 15.82 4.62
CA LYS A 96 29.92 15.65 5.89
C LYS A 96 28.91 16.76 6.14
N LYS A 97 29.07 17.95 5.54
CA LYS A 97 28.07 19.03 5.58
C LYS A 97 27.00 18.87 4.52
N GLN A 98 27.35 18.27 3.38
CA GLN A 98 26.47 18.11 2.23
C GLN A 98 25.53 16.90 2.37
N PHE A 99 26.01 15.79 2.94
CA PHE A 99 25.25 14.55 3.07
C PHE A 99 24.70 14.34 4.49
N SER A 100 23.54 13.69 4.60
CA SER A 100 23.04 13.16 5.88
C SER A 100 23.92 11.99 6.35
N ALA A 101 23.86 11.62 7.63
CA ALA A 101 24.68 10.52 8.15
C ALA A 101 24.49 9.20 7.37
N VAL A 102 23.26 8.88 6.96
CA VAL A 102 22.95 7.66 6.20
C VAL A 102 23.37 7.79 4.73
N ALA A 103 23.13 8.95 4.10
CA ALA A 103 23.59 9.18 2.74
C ALA A 103 25.13 9.22 2.65
N TYR A 104 25.80 9.70 3.69
CA TYR A 104 27.26 9.66 3.79
C TYR A 104 27.77 8.21 3.87
N GLU A 105 27.07 7.34 4.61
CA GLU A 105 27.38 5.91 4.69
C GLU A 105 27.27 5.23 3.31
N HIS A 106 26.21 5.51 2.55
CA HIS A 106 25.98 4.87 1.24
C HIS A 106 26.81 5.49 0.10
N GLU A 107 26.88 6.81 0.02
CA GLU A 107 27.48 7.53 -1.12
C GLU A 107 28.97 7.84 -0.93
N VAL A 108 29.42 8.07 0.30
CA VAL A 108 30.82 8.47 0.57
C VAL A 108 31.64 7.30 1.08
N LEU A 109 31.10 6.55 2.06
CA LEU A 109 31.76 5.38 2.61
C LEU A 109 31.54 4.13 1.75
N ALA A 110 30.59 4.14 0.81
CA ALA A 110 30.25 2.98 -0.02
C ALA A 110 29.92 1.74 0.83
N GLU A 111 29.32 1.92 2.00
CA GLU A 111 28.90 0.84 2.88
C GLU A 111 27.42 0.51 2.64
N PHE A 112 27.06 -0.78 2.76
CA PHE A 112 25.66 -1.20 2.88
C PHE A 112 25.13 -0.82 4.26
N GLY A 113 24.94 0.48 4.44
CA GLY A 113 24.59 1.09 5.71
C GLY A 113 23.20 0.73 6.20
N SER A 114 22.71 1.52 7.16
CA SER A 114 21.30 1.47 7.53
C SER A 114 20.44 1.81 6.31
N GLU A 115 19.42 0.98 5.99
CA GLU A 115 18.49 1.32 4.90
C GLU A 115 17.92 2.72 5.16
N MET A 116 18.08 3.65 4.21
CA MET A 116 17.19 4.79 4.19
C MET A 116 15.78 4.21 4.14
N ILE A 117 14.96 4.52 5.15
CA ILE A 117 13.66 3.90 5.30
C ILE A 117 12.82 4.36 4.10
N GLY A 118 12.66 3.44 3.13
CA GLY A 118 11.73 3.60 2.03
C GLY A 118 10.35 3.87 2.60
N VAL A 119 9.68 4.89 2.08
CA VAL A 119 8.38 5.30 2.62
C VAL A 119 7.32 4.24 2.29
N PHE A 120 7.35 3.76 1.03
CA PHE A 120 6.41 2.80 0.47
C PHE A 120 7.06 1.42 0.36
N ASP A 121 6.28 0.38 0.66
CA ASP A 121 6.74 -1.00 0.50
C ASP A 121 6.80 -1.38 -0.99
N LYS A 122 7.95 -1.87 -1.44
CA LYS A 122 8.21 -2.16 -2.85
C LYS A 122 7.32 -3.27 -3.41
N ASP A 123 7.04 -4.33 -2.63
CA ASP A 123 6.20 -5.43 -3.08
C ASP A 123 4.76 -4.95 -3.30
N MET A 124 4.31 -4.00 -2.47
CA MET A 124 3.00 -3.38 -2.60
C MET A 124 2.93 -2.37 -3.75
N ILE A 125 4.02 -1.68 -4.08
CA ILE A 125 4.13 -0.84 -5.27
C ILE A 125 3.97 -1.71 -6.53
N ASP A 126 4.74 -2.79 -6.63
CA ASP A 126 4.69 -3.67 -7.80
C ASP A 126 3.31 -4.36 -7.92
N GLU A 127 2.68 -4.69 -6.80
CA GLU A 127 1.29 -5.14 -6.80
C GLU A 127 0.33 -4.05 -7.33
N ALA A 128 0.45 -2.81 -6.87
CA ALA A 128 -0.41 -1.72 -7.30
C ALA A 128 -0.25 -1.41 -8.79
N ALA A 129 0.93 -1.70 -9.36
CA ALA A 129 1.28 -1.58 -10.78
C ALA A 129 1.03 -2.87 -11.60
N SER A 130 0.71 -3.99 -10.96
CA SER A 130 0.67 -5.32 -11.62
C SER A 130 -0.38 -5.45 -12.72
N SER A 131 -1.46 -4.70 -12.64
CA SER A 131 -2.56 -4.78 -13.59
C SER A 131 -2.47 -3.66 -14.61
N SER A 132 -2.19 -4.01 -15.87
CA SER A 132 -2.26 -3.07 -16.97
C SER A 132 -3.70 -2.56 -17.15
N TYR A 133 -3.88 -1.25 -17.16
CA TYR A 133 -5.12 -0.63 -17.61
C TYR A 133 -4.77 0.55 -18.51
N ARG A 134 -5.60 0.80 -19.52
CA ARG A 134 -5.38 1.94 -20.41
C ARG A 134 -5.65 3.21 -19.60
N LEU A 135 -4.71 4.16 -19.66
CA LEU A 135 -4.95 5.56 -19.32
C LEU A 135 -6.01 6.08 -20.32
N SER A 136 -7.28 5.86 -20.01
CA SER A 136 -8.37 6.08 -20.95
C SER A 136 -8.66 7.57 -21.08
N GLN A 137 -8.56 8.07 -22.30
CA GLN A 137 -8.89 9.44 -22.72
C GLN A 137 -10.41 9.68 -22.85
N THR A 138 -11.27 8.68 -22.62
CA THR A 138 -12.72 8.85 -22.87
C THR A 138 -13.54 8.81 -21.57
N PRO A 139 -14.39 9.83 -21.30
CA PRO A 139 -15.01 10.03 -19.98
C PRO A 139 -16.48 9.56 -19.84
N LEU A 140 -17.13 9.04 -20.88
CA LEU A 140 -18.59 9.08 -20.95
C LEU A 140 -19.39 8.05 -20.14
N ASP A 141 -18.79 6.92 -19.71
CA ASP A 141 -19.50 5.87 -18.94
C ASP A 141 -18.94 5.70 -17.51
N ARG A 142 -18.37 6.76 -16.92
CA ARG A 142 -17.75 6.68 -15.59
C ARG A 142 -18.75 6.93 -14.48
N ASN A 143 -18.83 5.98 -13.56
CA ASN A 143 -19.65 6.06 -12.35
C ASN A 143 -18.81 6.44 -11.10
N GLY A 144 -17.51 6.71 -11.28
CA GLY A 144 -16.53 6.98 -10.23
C GLY A 144 -16.32 8.48 -9.96
N LEU A 145 -15.94 8.81 -8.73
CA LEU A 145 -15.54 10.18 -8.34
C LEU A 145 -14.12 10.47 -8.85
N VAL A 146 -13.87 11.68 -9.35
CA VAL A 146 -12.57 12.06 -9.91
C VAL A 146 -12.01 13.30 -9.22
N ALA A 147 -10.72 13.26 -8.90
CA ALA A 147 -9.95 14.42 -8.46
C ALA A 147 -8.71 14.62 -9.32
N ILE A 148 -8.26 15.86 -9.43
CA ILE A 148 -7.01 16.22 -10.12
C ILE A 148 -6.03 16.78 -9.10
N GLY A 149 -4.78 16.34 -9.19
CA GLY A 149 -3.66 16.89 -8.44
C GLY A 149 -2.64 17.51 -9.39
N VAL A 150 -2.11 18.66 -9.01
CA VAL A 150 -1.17 19.44 -9.83
C VAL A 150 0.04 19.82 -9.00
N ASP A 151 1.21 19.44 -9.48
CA ASP A 151 2.49 19.90 -8.96
C ASP A 151 3.22 20.75 -10.00
N TRP A 152 3.62 21.95 -9.60
CA TRP A 152 4.30 22.92 -10.45
C TRP A 152 5.67 23.18 -9.83
N ASP A 153 6.72 23.12 -10.63
CA ASP A 153 8.05 23.53 -10.17
C ASP A 153 8.44 24.90 -10.70
N LYS A 154 9.03 25.71 -9.83
CA LYS A 154 9.49 27.07 -10.11
C LYS A 154 10.85 27.10 -10.80
N TYR A 155 11.73 26.15 -10.50
CA TYR A 155 13.17 26.31 -10.79
C TYR A 155 13.72 25.29 -11.81
N GLY A 156 13.28 24.03 -11.81
CA GLY A 156 13.94 22.95 -12.55
C GLY A 156 13.04 22.07 -13.43
N ALA A 157 11.92 21.57 -12.91
CA ALA A 157 11.14 20.48 -13.47
C ALA A 157 9.89 20.92 -14.25
N ALA A 158 9.33 19.98 -15.02
CA ALA A 158 8.09 20.17 -15.74
C ALA A 158 6.87 20.18 -14.80
N THR A 159 5.77 20.83 -15.21
CA THR A 159 4.51 20.78 -14.44
C THR A 159 3.87 19.41 -14.61
N ASN A 160 3.56 18.77 -13.50
CA ASN A 160 2.99 17.43 -13.45
C ASN A 160 1.51 17.51 -13.04
N ILE A 161 0.64 16.87 -13.82
CA ILE A 161 -0.80 16.80 -13.57
C ILE A 161 -1.20 15.33 -13.51
N VAL A 162 -1.83 14.92 -12.42
CA VAL A 162 -2.29 13.54 -12.22
C VAL A 162 -3.78 13.54 -11.95
N VAL A 163 -4.50 12.66 -12.63
CA VAL A 163 -5.95 12.47 -12.48
C VAL A 163 -6.20 11.14 -11.79
N VAL A 164 -6.92 11.16 -10.68
CA VAL A 164 -7.26 9.98 -9.88
C VAL A 164 -8.77 9.78 -9.85
N GLU A 165 -9.21 8.56 -10.16
CA GLU A 165 -10.60 8.12 -10.07
C GLU A 165 -10.77 7.11 -8.94
N TYR A 166 -11.82 7.26 -8.13
CA TYR A 166 -12.27 6.22 -7.22
C TYR A 166 -13.30 5.34 -7.90
N ASP A 167 -12.96 4.07 -8.12
CA ASP A 167 -13.84 3.06 -8.66
C ASP A 167 -14.41 2.20 -7.51
N PRO A 168 -15.69 2.38 -7.14
CA PRO A 168 -16.32 1.65 -6.03
C PRO A 168 -16.55 0.17 -6.33
N TYR A 169 -16.39 -0.28 -7.58
CA TYR A 169 -16.63 -1.67 -8.00
C TYR A 169 -15.34 -2.45 -8.25
N ASP A 170 -14.17 -1.78 -8.21
CA ASP A 170 -12.91 -2.47 -8.30
C ASP A 170 -12.66 -3.28 -7.02
N LYS A 171 -12.44 -4.58 -7.17
CA LYS A 171 -12.18 -5.50 -6.06
C LYS A 171 -10.86 -5.15 -5.44
N ARG A 172 -10.78 -4.88 -4.14
CA ARG A 172 -9.50 -4.74 -3.42
C ARG A 172 -8.79 -6.09 -3.37
N ARG A 173 -7.46 -6.06 -3.18
CA ARG A 173 -6.74 -7.30 -2.86
C ARG A 173 -7.04 -7.65 -1.40
N PRO A 174 -7.38 -8.92 -1.08
CA PRO A 174 -7.54 -9.33 0.31
C PRO A 174 -6.22 -9.20 1.06
N ARG A 175 -6.31 -8.72 2.30
CA ARG A 175 -5.18 -8.59 3.23
C ARG A 175 -5.39 -9.50 4.43
N PRO A 176 -5.30 -10.84 4.26
CA PRO A 176 -5.46 -11.78 5.37
C PRO A 176 -4.44 -11.53 6.50
N GLU A 177 -3.24 -11.03 6.16
CA GLU A 177 -2.21 -10.60 7.09
C GLU A 177 -2.64 -9.46 8.03
N MET A 178 -3.58 -8.62 7.58
CA MET A 178 -4.20 -7.56 8.39
C MET A 178 -5.51 -8.01 9.07
N GLY A 179 -5.84 -9.30 8.97
CA GLY A 179 -7.09 -9.85 9.50
C GLY A 179 -8.32 -9.48 8.66
N GLU A 180 -8.14 -9.01 7.42
CA GLU A 180 -9.26 -8.77 6.50
C GLU A 180 -9.76 -10.10 5.93
N ILE A 181 -11.04 -10.38 6.19
CA ILE A 181 -11.70 -11.66 5.84
C ILE A 181 -12.56 -11.51 4.58
N ASP A 182 -12.78 -10.29 4.10
CA ASP A 182 -13.63 -9.98 2.94
C ASP A 182 -12.84 -9.29 1.82
N ASN A 183 -13.19 -9.61 0.58
CA ASN A 183 -12.69 -8.91 -0.60
C ASN A 183 -13.47 -7.59 -0.71
N GLY A 184 -13.04 -6.58 0.03
CA GLY A 184 -13.64 -5.25 -0.05
C GLY A 184 -13.65 -4.70 -1.49
N PHE A 185 -14.51 -3.73 -1.77
CA PHE A 185 -14.53 -3.01 -3.05
C PHE A 185 -14.08 -1.56 -2.86
N GLY A 186 -13.65 -0.93 -3.94
CA GLY A 186 -13.22 0.46 -3.94
C GLY A 186 -11.72 0.61 -4.07
N ARG A 187 -11.24 1.04 -5.24
CA ARG A 187 -9.84 1.42 -5.45
C ARG A 187 -9.72 2.81 -6.06
N PHE A 188 -8.68 3.53 -5.65
CA PHE A 188 -8.20 4.75 -6.28
C PHE A 188 -7.27 4.37 -7.43
N LYS A 189 -7.57 4.82 -8.64
CA LYS A 189 -6.85 4.51 -9.88
C LYS A 189 -6.29 5.79 -10.47
N VAL A 190 -5.00 5.82 -10.78
CA VAL A 190 -4.42 6.90 -11.59
C VAL A 190 -4.84 6.70 -13.04
N ILE A 191 -5.79 7.49 -13.54
CA ILE A 191 -6.40 7.28 -14.86
C ILE A 191 -5.75 8.11 -15.96
N ASN A 192 -5.00 9.15 -15.61
CA ASN A 192 -4.28 9.97 -16.55
C ASN A 192 -3.12 10.67 -15.83
N ARG A 193 -1.99 10.80 -16.51
CA ARG A 193 -0.84 11.60 -16.07
C ARG A 193 -0.34 12.39 -17.25
N LEU A 194 -0.14 13.68 -17.03
CA LEU A 194 0.29 14.62 -18.05
C LEU A 194 1.46 15.44 -17.52
N GLU A 195 2.40 15.73 -18.40
CA GLU A 195 3.54 16.58 -18.11
C GLU A 195 3.60 17.70 -19.13
N VAL A 196 3.65 18.93 -18.61
CA VAL A 196 3.83 20.11 -19.44
C VAL A 196 5.31 20.46 -19.38
N SER A 197 6.03 20.10 -20.44
CA SER A 197 7.45 20.40 -20.58
C SER A 197 7.73 21.90 -20.40
N LYS A 198 8.90 22.19 -19.85
CA LYS A 198 9.35 23.57 -19.65
C LYS A 198 9.46 24.30 -21.00
N GLY A 199 9.03 25.55 -21.01
CA GLY A 199 9.11 26.42 -22.18
C GLY A 199 8.43 27.76 -21.96
N GLU A 200 8.36 28.57 -23.00
CA GLU A 200 7.60 29.82 -22.98
C GLU A 200 6.13 29.55 -22.68
N MET A 201 5.58 30.34 -21.74
CA MET A 201 4.19 30.25 -21.29
C MET A 201 3.76 28.84 -20.82
N HIS A 202 4.68 28.04 -20.27
CA HIS A 202 4.35 26.69 -19.79
C HIS A 202 3.25 26.70 -18.72
N TYR A 203 3.24 27.70 -17.83
CA TYR A 203 2.15 27.86 -16.86
C TYR A 203 0.80 28.15 -17.52
N ASP A 204 0.73 28.98 -18.56
CA ASP A 204 -0.52 29.24 -19.27
C ASP A 204 -1.00 28.00 -20.03
N LYS A 205 -0.07 27.23 -20.60
CA LYS A 205 -0.36 25.93 -21.23
C LYS A 205 -0.92 24.95 -20.20
N ALA A 206 -0.32 24.88 -19.00
CA ALA A 206 -0.80 24.04 -17.91
C ALA A 206 -2.19 24.45 -17.44
N VAL A 207 -2.46 25.76 -17.26
CA VAL A 207 -3.79 26.27 -16.88
C VAL A 207 -4.85 25.91 -17.94
N LYS A 208 -4.55 26.07 -19.23
CA LYS A 208 -5.46 25.67 -20.32
C LYS A 208 -5.69 24.17 -20.35
N LEU A 209 -4.65 23.38 -20.11
CA LEU A 209 -4.75 21.93 -20.03
C LEU A 209 -5.65 21.50 -18.87
N ILE A 210 -5.50 22.10 -17.69
CA ILE A 210 -6.37 21.83 -16.53
C ILE A 210 -7.83 22.18 -16.83
N GLN A 211 -8.10 23.27 -17.56
CA GLN A 211 -9.46 23.61 -18.01
C GLN A 211 -10.03 22.54 -18.94
N ALA A 212 -9.25 22.05 -19.90
CA ALA A 212 -9.68 20.95 -20.78
C ALA A 212 -9.93 19.66 -19.99
N LEU A 213 -9.10 19.36 -18.98
CA LEU A 213 -9.30 18.21 -18.09
C LEU A 213 -10.54 18.37 -17.22
N ASP A 214 -10.88 19.59 -16.79
CA ASP A 214 -12.11 19.86 -16.04
C ASP A 214 -13.36 19.56 -16.89
N GLU A 215 -13.36 20.01 -18.14
CA GLU A 215 -14.44 19.71 -19.10
C GLU A 215 -14.55 18.20 -19.37
N GLN A 216 -13.40 17.53 -19.52
CA GLN A 216 -13.33 16.11 -19.84
C GLN A 216 -13.74 15.22 -18.67
N TYR A 217 -13.17 15.44 -17.48
CA TYR A 217 -13.32 14.54 -16.33
C TYR A 217 -14.35 14.99 -15.32
N ARG A 218 -14.79 16.26 -15.36
CA ARG A 218 -15.68 16.89 -14.37
C ARG A 218 -15.29 16.54 -12.93
N PRO A 219 -14.04 16.79 -12.53
CA PRO A 219 -13.57 16.46 -11.20
C PRO A 219 -14.37 17.21 -10.14
N PHE A 220 -14.58 16.58 -8.98
CA PHE A 220 -15.19 17.27 -7.85
C PHE A 220 -14.21 18.27 -7.20
N ALA A 221 -12.91 18.05 -7.34
CA ALA A 221 -11.85 18.89 -6.77
C ALA A 221 -10.56 18.84 -7.59
N ILE A 222 -9.86 19.99 -7.62
CA ILE A 222 -8.56 20.18 -8.27
C ILE A 222 -7.62 20.78 -7.23
N TYR A 223 -6.63 20.00 -6.78
CA TYR A 223 -5.71 20.39 -5.72
C TYR A 223 -4.33 20.69 -6.31
N CYS A 224 -3.83 21.89 -6.05
CA CYS A 224 -2.62 22.41 -6.69
C CYS A 224 -1.58 22.80 -5.65
N ASP A 225 -0.29 22.55 -5.92
CA ASP A 225 0.77 23.12 -5.09
C ASP A 225 0.78 24.66 -5.14
N ARG A 226 0.87 25.30 -3.98
CA ARG A 226 0.99 26.76 -3.84
C ARG A 226 2.42 27.28 -3.97
N GLY A 227 3.45 26.43 -3.79
CA GLY A 227 4.83 26.89 -3.72
C GLY A 227 5.27 27.75 -4.91
N ALA A 228 4.87 27.34 -6.12
CA ALA A 228 5.15 28.06 -7.36
C ALA A 228 3.90 28.60 -8.08
N GLY A 229 2.70 28.12 -7.70
CA GLY A 229 1.49 28.22 -8.52
C GLY A 229 0.43 29.23 -8.07
N GLU A 230 0.70 30.14 -7.13
CA GLU A 230 -0.36 31.01 -6.55
C GLU A 230 -1.15 31.79 -7.60
N TYR A 231 -0.46 32.41 -8.57
CA TYR A 231 -1.12 33.16 -9.63
C TYR A 231 -2.00 32.27 -10.52
N GLN A 232 -1.51 31.09 -10.87
CA GLN A 232 -2.22 30.11 -11.70
C GLN A 232 -3.45 29.55 -10.99
N ILE A 233 -3.35 29.35 -9.68
CA ILE A 233 -4.47 28.91 -8.83
C ILE A 233 -5.58 29.95 -8.85
N GLU A 234 -5.26 31.24 -8.71
CA GLU A 234 -6.26 32.31 -8.76
C GLU A 234 -6.92 32.42 -10.15
N LEU A 235 -6.16 32.29 -11.24
CA LEU A 235 -6.73 32.22 -12.61
C LEU A 235 -7.66 31.03 -12.80
N LEU A 236 -7.30 29.87 -12.24
CA LEU A 236 -8.14 28.68 -12.28
C LEU A 236 -9.41 28.86 -11.44
N ARG A 237 -9.32 29.50 -10.27
CA ARG A 237 -10.47 29.81 -9.40
C ARG A 237 -11.46 30.76 -10.04
N GLU A 238 -10.98 31.77 -10.75
CA GLU A 238 -11.86 32.72 -11.46
C GLU A 238 -12.77 32.00 -12.46
N LYS A 239 -12.26 30.96 -13.13
CA LYS A 239 -13.02 30.20 -14.15
C LYS A 239 -13.75 28.97 -13.61
N LEU A 240 -13.13 28.23 -12.71
CA LEU A 240 -13.59 26.91 -12.26
C LEU A 240 -14.26 26.96 -10.87
N GLY A 241 -14.12 28.07 -10.14
CA GLY A 241 -14.71 28.28 -8.83
C GLY A 241 -14.01 27.52 -7.69
N ASP A 242 -14.77 27.24 -6.64
CA ASP A 242 -14.27 26.76 -5.34
C ASP A 242 -13.71 25.33 -5.36
N LYS A 243 -13.93 24.56 -6.44
CA LYS A 243 -13.32 23.22 -6.59
C LYS A 243 -11.80 23.28 -6.72
N VAL A 244 -11.23 24.44 -7.07
CA VAL A 244 -9.78 24.64 -7.17
C VAL A 244 -9.21 25.10 -5.82
N LYS A 245 -8.34 24.26 -5.24
CA LYS A 245 -7.73 24.53 -3.94
C LYS A 245 -6.20 24.48 -4.02
N GLY A 246 -5.58 25.59 -3.66
CA GLY A 246 -4.13 25.61 -3.42
C GLY A 246 -3.77 24.99 -2.07
N VAL A 247 -2.82 24.06 -2.05
CA VAL A 247 -2.28 23.40 -0.85
C VAL A 247 -0.77 23.69 -0.76
N HIS A 248 -0.28 23.98 0.44
CA HIS A 248 1.15 24.19 0.67
C HIS A 248 1.70 23.04 1.53
N LEU A 249 2.57 22.20 0.98
CA LEU A 249 3.04 20.97 1.66
C LEU A 249 3.83 21.24 2.96
N GLY A 250 4.57 22.35 3.02
CA GLY A 250 5.28 22.79 4.23
C GLY A 250 4.40 23.42 5.32
N SER A 251 3.08 23.46 5.11
CA SER A 251 2.15 24.04 6.09
C SER A 251 1.57 22.96 7.01
N TYR A 252 0.57 23.34 7.81
CA TYR A 252 -0.13 22.45 8.73
C TYR A 252 -1.61 22.37 8.37
N TYR A 253 -2.19 21.18 8.52
CA TYR A 253 -3.60 20.91 8.35
C TYR A 253 -4.25 20.57 9.68
N ASN A 254 -5.45 21.10 9.89
CA ASN A 254 -6.24 20.88 11.09
C ASN A 254 -7.11 19.66 10.88
N VAL A 255 -6.72 18.53 11.48
CA VAL A 255 -7.48 17.29 11.44
C VAL A 255 -8.44 17.28 12.63
N LYS A 256 -9.74 17.21 12.35
CA LYS A 256 -10.75 17.08 13.40
C LYS A 256 -11.04 15.61 13.64
N ASP A 257 -10.86 15.15 14.87
CA ASP A 257 -11.23 13.79 15.25
C ASP A 257 -12.76 13.64 15.19
N PRO A 258 -13.29 12.67 14.42
CA PRO A 258 -14.73 12.46 14.27
C PRO A 258 -15.43 12.03 15.57
N VAL A 259 -14.71 11.45 16.53
CA VAL A 259 -15.25 10.96 17.81
C VAL A 259 -15.09 12.01 18.90
N THR A 260 -13.88 12.52 19.10
CA THR A 260 -13.59 13.46 20.21
C THR A 260 -13.91 14.91 19.86
N ARG A 261 -14.10 15.23 18.56
CA ARG A 261 -14.26 16.59 18.01
C ARG A 261 -13.10 17.55 18.30
N ILE A 262 -11.99 17.03 18.83
CA ILE A 262 -10.78 17.80 19.07
C ILE A 262 -10.09 18.02 17.72
N THR A 263 -9.65 19.25 17.50
CA THR A 263 -8.87 19.62 16.32
C THR A 263 -7.39 19.49 16.65
N GLU A 264 -6.71 18.59 15.96
CA GLU A 264 -5.27 18.38 16.06
C GLU A 264 -4.58 18.99 14.83
N ARG A 265 -3.50 19.74 15.07
CA ARG A 265 -2.73 20.37 13.99
C ARG A 265 -1.60 19.43 13.56
N LYS A 266 -1.66 18.92 12.33
CA LYS A 266 -0.67 17.99 11.76
C LYS A 266 0.05 18.63 10.57
N PRO A 267 1.35 18.41 10.37
CA PRO A 267 2.03 18.86 9.15
C PRO A 267 1.47 18.13 7.92
N ILE A 268 1.26 18.88 6.83
CA ILE A 268 0.54 18.36 5.65
C ILE A 268 1.32 17.25 4.96
N LYS A 269 2.61 17.46 4.63
CA LYS A 269 3.39 16.48 3.85
C LYS A 269 3.45 15.10 4.52
N PRO A 270 3.87 14.96 5.80
CA PRO A 270 3.81 13.68 6.51
C PRO A 270 2.40 13.07 6.59
N PHE A 271 1.38 13.90 6.79
CA PHE A 271 0.00 13.45 6.86
C PHE A 271 -0.48 12.81 5.55
N ILE A 272 -0.28 13.50 4.42
CA ILE A 272 -0.68 12.98 3.10
C ILE A 272 0.13 11.73 2.74
N VAL A 273 1.46 11.77 2.93
CA VAL A 273 2.34 10.62 2.65
C VAL A 273 1.89 9.38 3.43
N ASN A 274 1.57 9.53 4.71
CA ASN A 274 1.09 8.43 5.53
C ASN A 274 -0.27 7.88 5.05
N HIS A 275 -1.18 8.74 4.58
CA HIS A 275 -2.46 8.28 4.04
C HIS A 275 -2.28 7.54 2.71
N THR A 276 -1.40 8.03 1.83
CA THR A 276 -1.04 7.35 0.58
C THR A 276 -0.44 5.97 0.87
N LYS A 277 0.42 5.87 1.88
CA LYS A 277 0.99 4.60 2.35
C LYS A 277 -0.11 3.64 2.83
N ILE A 278 -1.05 4.10 3.66
CA ILE A 278 -2.17 3.28 4.14
C ILE A 278 -3.04 2.77 2.98
N LEU A 279 -3.31 3.61 1.98
CA LEU A 279 -4.09 3.21 0.79
C LEU A 279 -3.36 2.13 -0.02
N LEU A 280 -2.04 2.24 -0.15
CA LEU A 280 -1.21 1.22 -0.79
C LEU A 280 -1.22 -0.09 0.01
N GLU A 281 -0.98 -0.01 1.32
CA GLU A 281 -0.95 -1.16 2.23
C GLU A 281 -2.27 -1.92 2.28
N ARG A 282 -3.40 -1.23 2.12
CA ARG A 282 -4.73 -1.85 2.05
C ARG A 282 -5.12 -2.35 0.66
N GLY A 283 -4.23 -2.25 -0.33
CA GLY A 283 -4.53 -2.63 -1.71
C GLY A 283 -5.65 -1.78 -2.34
N GLN A 284 -5.85 -0.57 -1.81
CA GLN A 284 -6.84 0.40 -2.30
C GLN A 284 -6.26 1.32 -3.39
N LEU A 285 -4.95 1.32 -3.60
CA LEU A 285 -4.30 2.12 -4.63
C LEU A 285 -3.97 1.27 -5.86
N ARG A 286 -4.20 1.82 -7.05
CA ARG A 286 -3.82 1.31 -8.37
C ARG A 286 -3.04 2.40 -9.08
N ILE A 287 -1.83 2.06 -9.50
CA ILE A 287 -0.97 2.93 -10.29
C ILE A 287 -0.76 2.32 -11.69
N PRO A 288 -0.32 3.11 -12.69
CA PRO A 288 -0.10 2.58 -14.02
C PRO A 288 0.98 1.49 -13.99
N SER A 289 0.80 0.48 -14.85
CA SER A 289 1.78 -0.59 -15.01
C SER A 289 3.04 -0.09 -15.72
N ILE A 290 4.16 -0.78 -15.53
CA ILE A 290 5.43 -0.47 -16.19
C ILE A 290 5.31 -0.44 -17.73
N GLU A 291 4.44 -1.27 -18.30
CA GLU A 291 4.17 -1.33 -19.74
C GLU A 291 3.47 -0.07 -20.27
N THR A 292 2.71 0.60 -19.42
CA THR A 292 1.94 1.81 -19.77
C THR A 292 2.70 3.08 -19.41
N GLU A 293 3.20 3.18 -18.18
CA GLU A 293 3.91 4.33 -17.65
C GLU A 293 4.60 3.97 -16.32
N ASP A 294 5.92 4.12 -16.25
CA ASP A 294 6.71 3.73 -15.08
C ASP A 294 6.95 4.88 -14.08
N THR A 295 6.65 6.13 -14.45
CA THR A 295 7.08 7.32 -13.69
C THR A 295 6.65 7.27 -12.22
N ILE A 296 5.35 7.14 -11.93
CA ILE A 296 4.86 7.10 -10.55
C ILE A 296 5.43 5.92 -9.77
N ARG A 297 5.54 4.74 -10.39
CA ARG A 297 6.10 3.53 -9.75
C ARG A 297 7.55 3.76 -9.34
N ARG A 298 8.37 4.28 -10.25
CA ARG A 298 9.79 4.63 -10.03
C ARG A 298 9.93 5.69 -8.94
N GLN A 299 9.12 6.74 -8.98
CA GLN A 299 9.15 7.80 -7.97
C GLN A 299 8.76 7.27 -6.59
N MET A 300 7.72 6.42 -6.48
CA MET A 300 7.35 5.77 -5.21
C MET A 300 8.45 4.86 -4.66
N THR A 301 9.13 4.13 -5.54
CA THR A 301 10.22 3.20 -5.18
C THR A 301 11.43 3.94 -4.60
N ASN A 302 11.71 5.12 -5.15
CA ASN A 302 12.84 5.95 -4.74
C ASN A 302 12.49 6.93 -3.60
N TYR A 303 11.23 7.01 -3.18
CA TYR A 303 10.79 7.96 -2.17
C TYR A 303 11.18 7.51 -0.75
N GLN A 304 11.98 8.33 -0.07
CA GLN A 304 12.66 7.92 1.16
C GLN A 304 12.57 8.99 2.25
N VAL A 305 12.68 8.56 3.50
CA VAL A 305 12.89 9.46 4.64
C VAL A 305 14.37 9.81 4.73
N VAL A 306 14.72 11.06 4.40
CA VAL A 306 16.10 11.55 4.39
C VAL A 306 16.62 11.75 5.82
N ARG A 307 15.77 12.28 6.70
CA ARG A 307 16.08 12.54 8.11
C ARG A 307 14.82 12.77 8.94
N LEU A 308 14.94 12.66 10.25
CA LEU A 308 13.94 13.18 11.18
C LEU A 308 14.28 14.63 11.54
N SER A 309 13.27 15.47 11.66
CA SER A 309 13.40 16.84 12.15
C SER A 309 13.84 16.83 13.62
N SER A 310 14.98 17.44 13.94
CA SER A 310 15.49 17.47 15.32
C SER A 310 14.56 18.20 16.31
N LYS A 311 13.68 19.08 15.81
CA LYS A 311 12.76 19.88 16.63
C LYS A 311 11.40 19.19 16.81
N THR A 312 10.86 18.60 15.75
CA THR A 312 9.49 18.06 15.73
C THR A 312 9.43 16.53 15.70
N GLN A 313 10.58 15.86 15.53
CA GLN A 313 10.71 14.40 15.28
C GLN A 313 9.95 13.90 14.05
N GLU A 314 9.46 14.80 13.20
CA GLU A 314 8.73 14.46 11.99
C GLU A 314 9.68 14.05 10.86
N PRO A 315 9.26 13.12 9.97
CA PRO A 315 10.05 12.72 8.83
C PRO A 315 10.16 13.84 7.80
N VAL A 316 11.38 14.05 7.31
CA VAL A 316 11.70 14.88 6.15
C VAL A 316 11.97 13.93 4.98
N PHE A 317 11.18 14.08 3.92
CA PHE A 317 11.22 13.20 2.76
C PHE A 317 12.18 13.69 1.68
N SER A 318 12.56 12.79 0.79
CA SER A 318 13.32 13.09 -0.43
C SER A 318 12.57 14.09 -1.31
N SER A 319 13.31 15.01 -1.93
CA SER A 319 12.81 16.00 -2.89
C SER A 319 13.32 15.75 -4.31
N THR A 320 13.85 14.56 -4.57
CA THR A 320 14.47 14.20 -5.84
C THR A 320 13.47 13.43 -6.70
N ASP A 321 13.14 13.97 -7.88
CA ASP A 321 12.27 13.33 -8.87
C ASP A 321 10.96 12.79 -8.25
N GLU A 322 10.17 13.66 -7.63
CA GLU A 322 8.92 13.28 -6.93
C GLU A 322 7.64 13.92 -7.49
N HIS A 323 7.77 14.78 -8.50
CA HIS A 323 6.68 15.68 -8.92
C HIS A 323 5.38 14.98 -9.35
N SER A 324 5.46 13.80 -10.01
CA SER A 324 4.25 13.04 -10.36
C SER A 324 3.63 12.37 -9.13
N LEU A 325 4.45 11.90 -8.19
CA LEU A 325 4.01 11.36 -6.91
C LEU A 325 3.38 12.44 -6.02
N ASP A 326 3.98 13.62 -5.90
CA ASP A 326 3.41 14.75 -5.16
C ASP A 326 2.08 15.21 -5.79
N ALA A 327 1.99 15.28 -7.13
CA ALA A 327 0.73 15.51 -7.84
C ALA A 327 -0.33 14.43 -7.54
N MET A 328 0.01 13.13 -7.55
CA MET A 328 -0.91 12.07 -7.16
C MET A 328 -1.37 12.23 -5.70
N MET A 329 -0.45 12.58 -4.80
CA MET A 329 -0.74 12.81 -3.39
C MET A 329 -1.69 13.98 -3.17
N PHE A 330 -1.60 15.07 -3.94
CA PHE A 330 -2.59 16.15 -3.91
C PHE A 330 -3.98 15.67 -4.35
N ALA A 331 -4.07 14.85 -5.41
CA ALA A 331 -5.35 14.28 -5.84
C ALA A 331 -5.98 13.39 -4.75
N LEU A 332 -5.17 12.53 -4.11
CA LEU A 332 -5.62 11.69 -2.99
C LEU A 332 -6.00 12.52 -1.76
N PHE A 333 -5.29 13.62 -1.50
CA PHE A 333 -5.64 14.53 -0.43
C PHE A 333 -7.00 15.21 -0.65
N ALA A 334 -7.36 15.50 -1.91
CA ALA A 334 -8.70 15.98 -2.24
C ALA A 334 -9.79 14.96 -1.86
N PHE A 335 -9.56 13.67 -2.06
CA PHE A 335 -10.47 12.63 -1.56
C PHE A 335 -10.50 12.56 -0.04
N LEU A 336 -9.36 12.67 0.63
CA LEU A 336 -9.29 12.62 2.09
C LEU A 336 -10.09 13.74 2.75
N GLU A 337 -10.06 14.94 2.18
CA GLU A 337 -10.76 16.11 2.72
C GLU A 337 -12.27 16.11 2.40
N ASN A 338 -12.65 15.73 1.18
CA ASN A 338 -14.05 15.82 0.73
C ASN A 338 -14.84 14.52 0.96
N TYR A 339 -14.16 13.38 0.97
CA TYR A 339 -14.75 12.05 1.11
C TYR A 339 -13.95 11.18 2.09
N PRO A 340 -13.83 11.60 3.37
CA PRO A 340 -13.03 10.89 4.36
C PRO A 340 -13.50 9.45 4.57
N ASP A 341 -14.78 9.13 4.35
CA ASP A 341 -15.31 7.76 4.50
C ASP A 341 -14.76 6.76 3.46
N LEU A 342 -14.37 7.25 2.28
CA LEU A 342 -13.78 6.41 1.23
C LEU A 342 -12.34 6.02 1.57
N VAL A 343 -11.63 6.91 2.26
CA VAL A 343 -10.23 6.72 2.67
C VAL A 343 -10.13 6.04 4.05
N ASN A 344 -11.01 6.41 4.98
CA ASN A 344 -11.08 5.93 6.35
C ASN A 344 -12.00 4.73 6.51
N THR A 345 -11.96 3.74 5.62
CA THR A 345 -12.68 2.47 5.81
C THR A 345 -12.07 1.63 6.96
N ILE A 346 -11.82 2.24 8.11
CA ILE A 346 -12.02 1.60 9.40
C ILE A 346 -13.46 1.11 9.34
N HIS A 347 -13.64 -0.19 9.11
CA HIS A 347 -14.85 -0.84 9.59
C HIS A 347 -14.91 -0.53 11.07
N LYS A 348 -15.67 0.51 11.46
CA LYS A 348 -16.13 0.65 12.83
C LYS A 348 -16.71 -0.72 13.12
N ILE A 349 -16.05 -1.49 13.99
CA ILE A 349 -16.66 -2.68 14.56
C ILE A 349 -18.00 -2.13 15.02
N LYS A 350 -19.10 -2.56 14.37
CA LYS A 350 -20.43 -2.26 14.85
C LYS A 350 -20.48 -2.99 16.18
N LYS A 351 -20.01 -2.35 17.26
CA LYS A 351 -20.48 -2.70 18.59
C LYS A 351 -21.97 -2.66 18.42
N ALA A 352 -22.62 -3.80 18.62
CA ALA A 352 -24.05 -3.94 18.44
C ALA A 352 -24.73 -3.02 19.47
N THR A 353 -24.87 -1.74 19.16
CA THR A 353 -25.61 -0.78 19.97
C THR A 353 -27.07 -0.83 19.54
N ILE A 354 -27.61 -2.04 19.52
CA ILE A 354 -29.01 -2.25 19.82
C ILE A 354 -28.96 -3.12 21.06
N THR A 355 -28.79 -2.48 22.21
CA THR A 355 -29.32 -3.01 23.46
C THR A 355 -30.82 -2.98 23.27
N ARG A 356 -31.36 -3.97 22.56
CA ARG A 356 -32.79 -4.25 22.62
C ARG A 356 -33.02 -4.55 24.09
N ALA A 357 -33.75 -3.69 24.79
CA ALA A 357 -34.12 -3.92 26.18
C ALA A 357 -34.62 -5.36 26.27
N ILE A 358 -33.81 -6.22 26.88
CA ILE A 358 -34.21 -7.59 27.17
C ILE A 358 -35.27 -7.41 28.25
N PRO A 359 -36.54 -7.78 28.01
CA PRO A 359 -37.53 -7.78 29.08
C PRO A 359 -36.95 -8.59 30.23
N SER A 360 -37.12 -8.10 31.46
CA SER A 360 -36.51 -8.56 32.71
C SER A 360 -36.86 -9.99 33.13
N SER A 361 -37.37 -10.82 32.23
CA SER A 361 -37.88 -12.16 32.48
C SER A 361 -37.26 -13.25 31.59
N MET A 362 -36.01 -13.07 31.14
CA MET A 362 -35.26 -14.20 30.59
C MET A 362 -34.68 -15.01 31.77
N PRO A 363 -35.11 -16.28 31.97
CA PRO A 363 -34.54 -17.11 33.02
C PRO A 363 -33.04 -17.27 32.73
N THR A 364 -32.23 -16.94 33.72
CA THR A 364 -30.78 -17.01 33.55
C THR A 364 -30.36 -18.47 33.36
N THR A 365 -29.22 -18.72 32.71
CA THR A 365 -28.62 -20.06 32.63
C THR A 365 -28.47 -20.72 34.01
N LEU A 366 -28.37 -19.91 35.06
CA LEU A 366 -28.39 -20.35 36.45
C LEU A 366 -29.76 -20.86 36.92
N ASP A 367 -30.86 -20.23 36.50
CA ASP A 367 -32.23 -20.68 36.82
C ASP A 367 -32.56 -22.00 36.13
N GLY A 368 -32.13 -22.16 34.87
CA GLY A 368 -32.23 -23.44 34.14
C GLY A 368 -31.43 -24.56 34.82
N LEU A 369 -30.23 -24.25 35.31
CA LEU A 369 -29.41 -25.19 36.09
C LEU A 369 -30.05 -25.54 37.44
N ARG A 370 -30.65 -24.57 38.14
CA ARG A 370 -31.36 -24.80 39.41
C ARG A 370 -32.64 -25.62 39.24
N GLN A 371 -33.42 -25.38 38.17
CA GLN A 371 -34.57 -26.21 37.83
C GLN A 371 -34.17 -27.63 37.44
N ALA A 372 -33.11 -27.79 36.65
CA ALA A 372 -32.59 -29.11 36.29
C ALA A 372 -32.06 -29.88 37.52
N ALA A 373 -31.36 -29.19 38.44
CA ALA A 373 -30.90 -29.79 39.69
C ALA A 373 -32.07 -30.20 40.60
N SER A 374 -33.09 -29.35 40.74
CA SER A 374 -34.28 -29.66 41.55
C SER A 374 -35.11 -30.79 40.95
N ALA A 375 -35.26 -30.84 39.62
CA ALA A 375 -35.95 -31.94 38.93
C ALA A 375 -35.17 -33.27 39.05
N ARG A 376 -33.84 -33.22 39.04
CA ARG A 376 -32.98 -34.39 39.27
C ARG A 376 -33.11 -34.92 40.69
N ILE A 377 -33.09 -34.04 41.70
CA ILE A 377 -33.26 -34.42 43.11
C ILE A 377 -34.64 -35.08 43.32
N LYS A 378 -35.69 -34.54 42.72
CA LYS A 378 -37.05 -35.12 42.80
C LYS A 378 -37.18 -36.45 42.06
N GLY A 379 -36.49 -36.61 40.93
CA GLY A 379 -36.46 -37.87 40.17
C GLY A 379 -35.64 -38.99 40.84
N GLU A 380 -34.67 -38.65 41.67
CA GLU A 380 -33.93 -39.61 42.52
C GLU A 380 -34.71 -39.97 43.81
N SER A 381 -35.48 -39.04 44.38
CA SER A 381 -36.28 -39.32 45.59
C SER A 381 -37.50 -40.21 45.34
N ASP A 382 -38.04 -40.19 44.12
CA ASP A 382 -39.26 -40.94 43.73
C ASP A 382 -38.91 -42.28 43.02
N TRP A 383 -37.66 -42.75 43.12
CA TRP A 383 -37.18 -43.97 42.44
C TRP A 383 -37.09 -45.16 43.39
N ASP A 384 -38.08 -46.06 43.33
CA ASP A 384 -38.25 -47.18 44.27
C ASP A 384 -37.74 -48.55 43.75
N GLU A 385 -37.10 -48.58 42.59
CA GLU A 385 -36.55 -49.82 42.00
C GLU A 385 -35.06 -50.01 42.36
N PRO A 386 -34.49 -51.23 42.31
CA PRO A 386 -33.05 -51.45 42.52
C PRO A 386 -32.24 -51.10 41.26
N GLY A 387 -31.60 -49.91 41.25
CA GLY A 387 -30.76 -49.45 40.13
C GLY A 387 -30.58 -47.93 40.09
N LYS A 388 -29.71 -47.41 39.22
CA LYS A 388 -29.61 -45.95 39.00
C LYS A 388 -30.78 -45.49 38.12
N PRO A 389 -31.43 -44.35 38.43
CA PRO A 389 -32.51 -43.82 37.60
C PRO A 389 -32.06 -43.59 36.15
N PRO A 390 -32.93 -43.84 35.16
CA PRO A 390 -32.62 -43.53 33.76
C PRO A 390 -32.48 -42.02 33.55
N LEU A 391 -31.53 -41.61 32.69
CA LEU A 391 -31.27 -40.20 32.38
C LEU A 391 -32.49 -39.53 31.73
N GLN A 392 -33.03 -38.49 32.37
CA GLN A 392 -34.11 -37.67 31.80
C GLN A 392 -33.58 -36.76 30.68
N LYS A 393 -34.25 -36.76 29.52
CA LYS A 393 -33.94 -35.86 28.41
C LYS A 393 -34.54 -34.48 28.69
N VAL A 394 -33.69 -33.47 28.83
CA VAL A 394 -34.12 -32.06 28.92
C VAL A 394 -34.20 -31.48 27.50
N LYS A 395 -35.34 -30.89 27.13
CA LYS A 395 -35.47 -30.14 25.87
C LYS A 395 -34.71 -28.82 25.99
N VAL A 396 -33.56 -28.72 25.34
CA VAL A 396 -32.84 -27.46 25.19
C VAL A 396 -33.58 -26.60 24.17
N GLY A 397 -34.06 -25.43 24.60
CA GLY A 397 -34.90 -24.54 23.81
C GLY A 397 -34.14 -23.90 22.64
N HIS A 398 -34.27 -24.46 21.45
CA HIS A 398 -34.03 -23.75 20.19
C HIS A 398 -35.36 -23.59 19.45
N THR A 399 -35.99 -22.43 19.62
CA THR A 399 -37.05 -21.98 18.71
C THR A 399 -36.40 -21.50 17.42
N LYS A 400 -36.31 -22.38 16.43
CA LYS A 400 -36.04 -21.99 15.04
C LYS A 400 -37.24 -21.20 14.53
N SER A 401 -37.07 -19.89 14.28
CA SER A 401 -38.02 -19.15 13.46
C SER A 401 -37.65 -19.34 11.99
N THR A 402 -38.44 -20.14 11.27
CA THR A 402 -38.62 -19.93 9.82
C THR A 402 -39.98 -20.49 9.41
N SER A 403 -40.80 -19.56 8.91
CA SER A 403 -41.94 -19.68 8.00
C SER A 403 -42.55 -21.05 7.66
N ALA A 404 -43.88 -21.07 7.76
CA ALA A 404 -44.81 -21.68 6.82
C ALA A 404 -44.91 -23.21 6.72
N GLN A 405 -46.18 -23.62 6.57
CA GLN A 405 -46.72 -24.92 6.19
C GLN A 405 -46.78 -26.02 7.26
N MET A 406 -48.02 -26.20 7.73
CA MET A 406 -48.80 -27.44 7.63
C MET A 406 -48.03 -28.77 7.70
N GLY A 407 -48.47 -29.61 8.64
CA GLY A 407 -48.65 -31.02 8.35
C GLY A 407 -47.50 -31.93 8.77
N SER A 408 -47.61 -32.40 10.01
CA SER A 408 -47.49 -33.81 10.41
C SER A 408 -46.34 -34.69 9.87
N ASN A 409 -45.61 -35.25 10.84
CA ASN A 409 -45.11 -36.63 10.90
C ASN A 409 -44.08 -37.10 9.87
N TRP A 410 -42.82 -37.07 10.31
CA TRP A 410 -41.88 -38.19 10.14
C TRP A 410 -41.90 -38.99 11.46
N GLY A 411 -42.04 -40.31 11.52
CA GLY A 411 -42.12 -41.32 10.46
C GLY A 411 -42.39 -42.71 11.06
N ASP A 412 -41.83 -43.70 10.37
CA ASP A 412 -41.84 -45.15 10.62
C ASP A 412 -43.09 -45.95 10.22
N ARG A 413 -42.98 -46.66 9.10
CA ARG A 413 -42.53 -48.07 9.15
C ARG A 413 -42.22 -48.61 7.75
N SER A 414 -41.07 -49.24 7.68
CA SER A 414 -40.74 -50.25 6.69
C SER A 414 -41.78 -51.38 6.70
N ARG A 415 -42.32 -51.72 5.52
CA ARG A 415 -42.49 -53.09 4.98
C ARG A 415 -43.55 -53.14 3.89
N LEU A 416 -43.27 -54.04 2.95
CA LEU A 416 -44.19 -54.77 2.06
C LEU A 416 -44.68 -54.06 0.79
N ALA A 417 -44.06 -54.51 -0.30
CA ALA A 417 -44.61 -54.59 -1.64
C ALA A 417 -46.07 -55.09 -1.66
N LYS A 418 -46.92 -54.44 -2.47
CA LYS A 418 -47.78 -55.09 -3.48
C LYS A 418 -48.63 -54.07 -4.25
N ARG A 419 -48.50 -54.15 -5.58
CA ARG A 419 -49.53 -54.14 -6.64
C ARG A 419 -50.76 -53.21 -6.52
N ARG A 420 -50.83 -52.30 -7.51
CA ARG A 420 -51.98 -51.94 -8.37
C ARG A 420 -53.42 -52.34 -7.96
N ALA A 421 -54.29 -51.33 -8.12
CA ALA A 421 -55.62 -51.31 -8.75
C ALA A 421 -56.80 -50.87 -7.82
N PRO A 422 -57.98 -50.47 -8.33
CA PRO A 422 -58.28 -49.06 -8.58
C PRO A 422 -59.69 -48.59 -8.11
N ILE A 423 -59.97 -47.29 -8.26
CA ILE A 423 -61.26 -46.65 -8.64
C ILE A 423 -62.55 -47.11 -7.90
N LYS A 424 -63.22 -46.20 -7.17
CA LYS A 424 -64.57 -45.61 -7.50
C LYS A 424 -65.20 -44.83 -6.32
N ARG A 425 -65.73 -43.64 -6.67
CA ARG A 425 -67.06 -43.03 -6.34
C ARG A 425 -67.52 -42.99 -4.87
N LYS A 426 -68.31 -42.04 -4.36
CA LYS A 426 -68.99 -40.79 -4.79
C LYS A 426 -69.65 -40.27 -3.49
N SER A 427 -69.98 -38.97 -3.46
CA SER A 427 -71.02 -38.30 -2.65
C SER A 427 -70.85 -38.34 -1.12
N TRP A 428 -71.03 -37.26 -0.39
CA TRP A 428 -71.85 -36.06 -0.59
C TRP A 428 -71.06 -34.77 -0.41
#